data_AF-A0A1Z8NBM8-F1
#
_entry.id   AF-A0A1Z8NBM8-F1
#
_cell.length_a   1.000
_cell.length_b   1.000
_cell.length_c   1.000
_cell.angle_alpha   90.00
_cell.angle_beta   90.00
_cell.angle_gamma   90.00
#
_symmetry.space_group_name_H-M   'P 1'
#
loop_
_entity.id
_entity.type
_entity.pdbx_description
1 polymer ?
#
loop_
_entity_poly.entity_id
_entity_poly.type
_entity_poly.pdbx_seq_one_letter_code
_entity_poly.pdbx_strand_id
1 'polypeptide(L)'
;MNGLSLAMLRRLIPLLLISALGATPAGAFTKQEYKTAVVGVGYSWCLYRSGLMSKAKAQRVGNRYLLRKGLAQQDITAISQTSGFRGRVRAWINSKGGCTRLAKVFMAAIKRRQQQQRRGTEAPSLQESLSDTPFVW
;
A
#
# COMPACT_ATOMS: atom_id res chain seq x y z
N MET A 1 -21.86 47.96 -29.95
CA MET A 1 -22.49 47.24 -28.82
C MET A 1 -22.42 45.75 -29.12
N ASN A 2 -21.36 45.07 -28.66
CA ASN A 2 -21.17 43.64 -28.94
C ASN A 2 -21.44 42.87 -27.65
N GLY A 3 -22.65 42.31 -27.55
CA GLY A 3 -23.08 41.48 -26.43
C GLY A 3 -22.34 40.15 -26.43
N LEU A 4 -21.38 40.02 -25.53
CA LEU A 4 -20.86 38.72 -25.12
C LEU A 4 -22.02 37.97 -24.44
N SER A 5 -22.56 36.98 -25.16
CA SER A 5 -23.66 36.14 -24.70
C SER A 5 -23.31 35.48 -23.37
N LEU A 6 -24.16 35.67 -22.35
CA LEU A 6 -24.07 35.04 -21.02
C LEU A 6 -23.86 33.50 -21.08
N ALA A 7 -24.20 32.87 -22.21
CA ALA A 7 -24.01 31.45 -22.46
C ALA A 7 -22.54 31.03 -22.63
N MET A 8 -21.65 31.91 -23.09
CA MET A 8 -20.21 31.60 -23.22
C MET A 8 -19.45 31.73 -21.91
N LEU A 9 -19.88 32.60 -20.98
CA LEU A 9 -19.24 32.74 -19.67
C LEU A 9 -19.47 31.53 -18.75
N ARG A 10 -20.53 30.75 -18.97
CA ARG A 10 -20.84 29.55 -18.16
C ARG A 10 -19.96 28.34 -18.46
N ARG A 11 -19.23 28.32 -19.57
CA ARG A 11 -18.38 27.18 -19.96
C ARG A 11 -16.92 27.29 -19.53
N LEU A 12 -16.51 28.42 -18.96
CA LEU A 12 -15.14 28.63 -18.46
C LEU A 12 -14.99 28.48 -16.93
N ILE A 13 -16.10 28.23 -16.22
CA ILE A 13 -16.10 28.07 -14.76
C ILE A 13 -15.57 26.72 -14.24
N PRO A 14 -15.57 25.58 -14.98
CA PRO A 14 -15.07 24.33 -14.38
C PRO A 14 -13.54 24.18 -14.43
N LEU A 15 -12.79 25.10 -15.04
CA LEU A 15 -11.34 24.97 -15.24
C LEU A 15 -10.47 25.69 -14.19
N LEU A 16 -11.05 26.55 -13.35
CA LEU A 16 -10.30 27.29 -12.32
C LEU A 16 -10.36 26.67 -10.91
N LEU A 17 -11.02 25.53 -10.75
CA LEU A 17 -11.13 24.81 -9.47
C LEU A 17 -10.16 23.63 -9.33
N ILE A 18 -9.28 23.38 -10.30
CA ILE A 18 -8.38 22.22 -10.30
C ILE A 18 -7.03 22.52 -9.63
N SER A 19 -6.71 23.78 -9.32
CA SER A 19 -5.34 24.17 -8.92
C SER A 19 -5.11 24.33 -7.40
N ALA A 20 -6.06 23.97 -6.53
CA ALA A 20 -5.97 24.30 -5.10
C ALA A 20 -6.10 23.12 -4.10
N LEU A 21 -6.03 21.85 -4.54
CA LEU A 21 -6.05 20.68 -3.62
C LEU A 21 -4.78 19.82 -3.69
N GLY A 22 -3.64 20.45 -4.03
CA GLY A 22 -2.32 19.80 -4.09
C GLY A 22 -1.58 19.68 -2.75
N ALA A 23 -2.27 19.80 -1.63
CA ALA A 23 -1.67 19.57 -0.31
C ALA A 23 -2.71 18.88 0.58
N THR A 24 -2.64 17.55 0.66
CA THR A 24 -3.32 16.82 1.73
C THR A 24 -2.69 17.26 3.06
N PRO A 25 -3.44 17.97 3.93
CA PRO A 25 -2.87 18.47 5.18
C PRO A 25 -2.51 17.30 6.09
N ALA A 26 -1.60 17.53 7.05
CA ALA A 26 -1.02 16.51 7.94
C ALA A 26 -2.03 15.76 8.87
N GLY A 27 -3.34 15.88 8.64
CA GLY A 27 -4.43 15.08 9.20
C GLY A 27 -5.22 14.24 8.16
N ALA A 28 -4.72 14.09 6.92
CA ALA A 28 -5.49 13.56 5.78
C ALA A 28 -5.68 12.04 5.71
N PHE A 29 -4.94 11.25 6.49
CA PHE A 29 -5.02 9.78 6.44
C PHE A 29 -5.57 9.21 7.74
N THR A 30 -6.47 8.26 7.63
CA THR A 30 -6.99 7.51 8.78
C THR A 30 -5.87 6.73 9.47
N LYS A 31 -6.05 6.48 10.77
CA LYS A 31 -5.14 5.61 11.55
C LYS A 31 -4.99 4.22 10.90
N GLN A 32 -6.03 3.74 10.23
CA GLN A 32 -6.03 2.43 9.58
C GLN A 32 -5.20 2.44 8.29
N GLU A 33 -5.32 3.46 7.44
CA GLU A 33 -4.48 3.61 6.26
C GLU A 33 -3.01 3.72 6.64
N TYR A 34 -2.72 4.53 7.66
CA TYR A 34 -1.37 4.69 8.15
C TYR A 34 -0.77 3.36 8.63
N LYS A 35 -1.51 2.60 9.45
CA LYS A 35 -1.09 1.26 9.90
C LYS A 35 -0.88 0.31 8.73
N THR A 36 -1.77 0.34 7.75
CA THR A 36 -1.70 -0.51 6.56
C THR A 36 -0.43 -0.19 5.75
N ALA A 37 -0.15 1.09 5.52
CA ALA A 37 1.07 1.57 4.87
C ALA A 37 2.33 1.11 5.62
N VAL A 38 2.36 1.25 6.95
CA VAL A 38 3.47 0.79 7.80
C VAL A 38 3.73 -0.72 7.60
N VAL A 39 2.67 -1.53 7.59
CA VAL A 39 2.77 -2.98 7.40
C VAL A 39 3.29 -3.32 6.00
N GLY A 40 2.67 -2.78 4.94
CA GLY A 40 3.05 -3.10 3.56
C GLY A 40 4.47 -2.68 3.21
N VAL A 41 4.87 -1.48 3.64
CA VAL A 41 6.25 -1.00 3.46
C VAL A 41 7.24 -1.79 4.30
N GLY A 42 6.87 -2.14 5.54
CA GLY A 42 7.72 -2.97 6.41
C GLY A 42 7.99 -4.34 5.82
N TYR A 43 6.97 -5.00 5.28
CA TYR A 43 7.14 -6.26 4.57
C TYR A 43 8.01 -6.10 3.31
N SER A 44 7.76 -5.08 2.50
CA SER A 44 8.59 -4.78 1.34
C SER A 44 10.07 -4.63 1.70
N TRP A 45 10.36 -3.86 2.75
CA TRP A 45 11.72 -3.70 3.25
C TRP A 45 12.31 -5.04 3.66
N CYS A 46 11.62 -5.82 4.49
CA CYS A 46 12.17 -7.08 4.99
C CYS A 46 12.40 -8.14 3.89
N LEU A 47 11.57 -8.17 2.85
CA LEU A 47 11.79 -9.07 1.70
C LEU A 47 13.07 -8.72 0.95
N TYR A 48 13.33 -7.43 0.72
CA TYR A 48 14.56 -6.97 0.12
C TYR A 48 15.77 -7.22 1.05
N ARG A 49 15.66 -6.84 2.33
CA ARG A 49 16.80 -6.90 3.26
C ARG A 49 17.22 -8.33 3.59
N SER A 50 16.29 -9.28 3.52
CA SER A 50 16.57 -10.70 3.76
C SER A 50 17.03 -11.45 2.50
N GLY A 51 17.26 -10.75 1.38
CA GLY A 51 17.75 -11.35 0.15
C GLY A 51 16.74 -12.23 -0.60
N LEU A 52 15.47 -12.23 -0.20
CA LEU A 52 14.44 -13.07 -0.81
C LEU A 52 14.04 -12.59 -2.21
N MET A 53 14.24 -11.31 -2.51
CA MET A 53 13.99 -10.75 -3.83
C MET A 53 14.70 -9.40 -4.04
N SER A 54 14.81 -8.98 -5.30
CA SER A 54 15.32 -7.65 -5.63
C SER A 54 14.45 -6.53 -5.05
N LYS A 55 15.05 -5.36 -4.81
CA LYS A 55 14.36 -4.18 -4.28
C LYS A 55 13.08 -3.85 -5.06
N ALA A 56 13.17 -3.82 -6.39
CA ALA A 56 12.02 -3.53 -7.26
C ALA A 56 10.90 -4.59 -7.14
N LYS A 57 11.25 -5.87 -7.00
CA LYS A 57 10.26 -6.93 -6.80
C LYS A 57 9.62 -6.83 -5.40
N ALA A 58 10.40 -6.53 -4.37
CA ALA A 58 9.91 -6.31 -3.01
C ALA A 58 8.96 -5.11 -2.92
N GLN A 59 9.26 -4.01 -3.60
CA GLN A 59 8.40 -2.84 -3.68
C GLN A 59 7.08 -3.17 -4.37
N ARG A 60 7.12 -3.86 -5.52
CA ARG A 60 5.90 -4.31 -6.21
C ARG A 60 5.05 -5.25 -5.35
N VAL A 61 5.67 -6.08 -4.52
CA VAL A 61 4.95 -6.94 -3.56
C VAL A 61 4.25 -6.09 -2.50
N GLY A 62 4.96 -5.16 -1.87
CA GLY A 62 4.39 -4.25 -0.87
C GLY A 62 3.25 -3.40 -1.44
N ASN A 63 3.46 -2.77 -2.59
CA ASN A 63 2.44 -1.92 -3.22
C ASN A 63 1.18 -2.71 -3.59
N ARG A 64 1.31 -3.93 -4.10
CA ARG A 64 0.13 -4.78 -4.38
C ARG A 64 -0.66 -5.13 -3.12
N TYR A 65 0.03 -5.39 -2.00
CA TYR A 65 -0.65 -5.57 -0.72
C TYR A 65 -1.42 -4.31 -0.31
N LEU A 66 -0.80 -3.15 -0.42
CA LEU A 66 -1.40 -1.86 -0.04
C LEU A 66 -2.63 -1.53 -0.91
N LEU A 67 -2.52 -1.72 -2.23
CA LEU A 67 -3.63 -1.53 -3.17
C LEU A 67 -4.82 -2.46 -2.84
N ARG A 68 -4.56 -3.74 -2.53
CA ARG A 68 -5.62 -4.69 -2.12
C ARG A 68 -6.28 -4.33 -0.79
N LYS A 69 -5.59 -3.61 0.07
CA LYS A 69 -6.12 -3.09 1.33
C LYS A 69 -6.79 -1.71 1.17
N GLY A 70 -6.97 -1.25 -0.08
CA GLY A 70 -7.72 -0.04 -0.40
C GLY A 70 -6.89 1.25 -0.42
N LEU A 71 -5.56 1.19 -0.28
CA LEU A 71 -4.72 2.39 -0.36
C LEU A 71 -4.33 2.67 -1.80
N ALA A 72 -4.69 3.85 -2.32
CA ALA A 72 -4.28 4.28 -3.65
C ALA A 72 -2.77 4.59 -3.69
N GLN A 73 -2.16 4.49 -4.87
CA GLN A 73 -0.71 4.69 -5.03
C GLN A 73 -0.24 6.10 -4.62
N GLN A 74 -1.09 7.11 -4.83
CA GLN A 74 -0.83 8.48 -4.38
C GLN A 74 -0.79 8.58 -2.85
N ASP A 75 -1.69 7.88 -2.16
CA ASP A 75 -1.78 7.87 -0.69
C ASP A 75 -0.59 7.13 -0.09
N ILE A 76 -0.18 6.00 -0.68
CA ILE A 76 1.04 5.29 -0.29
C ILE A 76 2.24 6.24 -0.34
N THR A 77 2.35 7.03 -1.42
CA THR A 77 3.46 7.98 -1.61
C THR A 77 3.41 9.09 -0.57
N ALA A 78 2.25 9.74 -0.41
CA ALA A 78 2.06 10.81 0.57
C ALA A 78 2.29 10.34 2.02
N ILE A 79 1.70 9.20 2.42
CA ILE A 79 1.89 8.60 3.76
C ILE A 79 3.39 8.31 3.99
N SER A 80 4.09 7.76 2.99
CA SER A 80 5.51 7.41 3.14
C SER A 80 6.43 8.61 3.35
N GLN A 81 5.98 9.80 2.96
CA GLN A 81 6.68 11.08 3.12
C GLN A 81 6.34 11.78 4.45
N THR A 82 5.33 11.30 5.19
CA THR A 82 4.99 11.88 6.51
C THR A 82 6.13 11.73 7.52
N SER A 83 6.29 12.73 8.38
CA SER A 83 7.31 12.72 9.42
C SER A 83 7.13 11.51 10.35
N GLY A 84 8.24 10.87 10.70
CA GLY A 84 8.27 9.69 11.59
C GLY A 84 7.81 8.38 10.95
N PHE A 85 7.33 8.36 9.69
CA PHE A 85 6.85 7.13 9.04
C PHE A 85 7.92 6.03 9.01
N ARG A 86 9.14 6.35 8.57
CA ARG A 86 10.26 5.39 8.57
C ARG A 86 10.61 4.87 9.97
N GLY A 87 10.43 5.70 11.00
CA GLY A 87 10.60 5.30 12.39
C GLY A 87 9.55 4.29 12.83
N ARG A 88 8.28 4.53 12.48
CA ARG A 88 7.16 3.62 12.76
C ARG A 88 7.27 2.30 11.99
N VAL A 89 7.75 2.32 10.74
CA VAL A 89 8.07 1.09 9.99
C VAL A 89 9.12 0.26 10.73
N ARG A 90 10.22 0.87 11.17
CA ARG A 90 11.26 0.17 11.95
C ARG A 90 10.71 -0.37 13.27
N ALA A 91 9.94 0.43 14.00
CA ALA A 91 9.32 0.02 15.26
C ALA A 91 8.38 -1.18 15.05
N TRP A 92 7.57 -1.16 13.99
CA TRP A 92 6.71 -2.27 13.62
C TRP A 92 7.52 -3.53 13.26
N ILE A 93 8.56 -3.42 12.44
CA ILE A 93 9.45 -4.55 12.11
C ILE A 93 10.03 -5.17 13.39
N ASN A 94 10.54 -4.34 14.30
CA ASN A 94 11.10 -4.80 15.57
C ASN A 94 10.05 -5.50 16.44
N SER A 95 8.84 -4.93 16.53
CA SER A 95 7.72 -5.55 17.27
C SER A 95 7.32 -6.92 16.72
N LYS A 96 7.63 -7.21 15.45
CA LYS A 96 7.40 -8.52 14.81
C LYS A 96 8.60 -9.46 14.88
N GLY A 97 9.64 -9.13 15.65
CA GLY A 97 10.85 -9.94 15.80
C GLY A 97 11.85 -9.79 14.66
N GLY A 98 11.79 -8.66 13.94
CA GLY A 98 12.76 -8.32 12.89
C GLY A 98 12.51 -8.97 11.54
N CYS A 99 13.30 -8.56 10.55
CA CYS A 99 13.14 -9.03 9.17
C CYS A 99 13.37 -10.53 9.00
N THR A 100 14.26 -11.14 9.79
CA THR A 100 14.49 -12.59 9.77
C THR A 100 13.22 -13.38 10.08
N ARG A 101 12.46 -12.96 11.10
CA ARG A 101 11.20 -13.62 11.46
C ARG A 101 10.14 -13.41 10.39
N LEU A 102 9.99 -12.16 9.90
CA LEU A 102 9.04 -11.84 8.84
C LEU A 102 9.34 -12.59 7.53
N ALA A 103 10.61 -12.77 7.18
CA ALA A 103 11.04 -13.55 6.03
C ALA A 103 10.68 -15.04 6.16
N LYS A 104 10.87 -15.64 7.34
CA LYS A 104 10.44 -17.02 7.61
C LYS A 104 8.92 -17.18 7.45
N VAL A 105 8.15 -16.24 7.99
CA VAL A 105 6.67 -16.23 7.86
C VAL A 105 6.26 -16.13 6.39
N PHE A 106 6.90 -15.24 5.62
CA PHE A 106 6.66 -15.12 4.18
C PHE A 106 6.91 -16.43 3.43
N MET A 107 8.08 -17.04 3.64
CA MET A 107 8.45 -18.29 2.96
C MET A 107 7.54 -19.44 3.35
N ALA A 108 7.11 -19.51 4.61
CA ALA A 108 6.14 -20.50 5.06
C ALA A 108 4.78 -20.32 4.36
N ALA A 109 4.30 -19.09 4.19
CA ALA A 109 3.06 -18.80 3.47
C ALA A 109 3.14 -19.23 1.99
N ILE A 110 4.26 -18.92 1.31
CA ILE A 110 4.51 -19.39 -0.05
C ILE A 110 4.49 -20.91 -0.14
N LYS A 111 5.20 -21.59 0.75
CA LYS A 111 5.29 -23.06 0.75
C LYS A 111 3.91 -23.70 0.94
N ARG A 112 3.10 -23.18 1.87
CA ARG A 112 1.71 -23.66 2.08
C ARG A 112 0.87 -23.51 0.81
N ARG A 113 0.96 -22.36 0.14
CA ARG A 113 0.21 -22.15 -1.10
C ARG A 113 0.64 -23.10 -2.22
N GLN A 114 1.95 -23.25 -2.43
CA GLN A 114 2.46 -24.18 -3.44
C GLN A 114 1.99 -25.62 -3.16
N GLN A 115 1.91 -26.01 -1.89
CA GLN A 115 1.39 -27.31 -1.49
C GLN A 115 -0.12 -27.45 -1.72
N GLN A 116 -0.92 -26.40 -1.47
CA GLN A 116 -2.35 -26.38 -1.77
C GLN A 116 -2.61 -26.47 -3.29
N GLN A 117 -1.90 -25.68 -4.10
CA GLN A 117 -1.99 -25.72 -5.56
C GLN A 117 -1.65 -27.12 -6.12
N ARG A 118 -0.64 -27.78 -5.55
CA ARG A 118 -0.26 -29.16 -5.95
C ARG A 118 -1.30 -30.21 -5.57
N ARG A 119 -2.15 -29.95 -4.58
CA ARG A 119 -3.17 -30.88 -4.09
C ARG A 119 -4.52 -30.70 -4.77
N GLY A 120 -4.65 -29.77 -5.72
CA GLY A 120 -5.92 -29.49 -6.40
C GLY A 120 -7.04 -29.00 -5.47
N THR A 121 -6.71 -28.68 -4.22
CA THR A 121 -7.65 -28.13 -3.24
C THR A 121 -7.79 -26.64 -3.54
N GLU A 122 -9.02 -26.16 -3.75
CA GLU A 122 -9.29 -24.73 -3.92
C GLU A 122 -8.52 -23.95 -2.85
N ALA A 123 -7.67 -23.03 -3.31
CA ALA A 123 -6.98 -22.14 -2.39
C ALA A 123 -8.04 -21.45 -1.53
N PRO A 124 -7.85 -21.34 -0.20
CA PRO A 124 -8.82 -20.70 0.69
C PRO A 124 -9.25 -19.36 0.09
N SER A 125 -10.54 -19.07 0.21
CA SER A 125 -11.17 -17.88 -0.38
C SER A 125 -10.33 -16.64 -0.11
N LEU A 126 -10.35 -15.68 -1.04
CA LEU A 126 -9.52 -14.47 -0.96
C LEU A 126 -9.63 -13.78 0.40
N GLN A 127 -10.79 -13.88 1.07
CA GLN A 127 -11.04 -13.33 2.41
C GLN A 127 -10.39 -14.11 3.56
N GLU A 128 -10.36 -15.43 3.55
CA GLU A 128 -9.74 -16.25 4.63
C GLU A 128 -8.22 -16.11 4.69
N SER A 129 -7.61 -15.84 3.54
CA SER A 129 -6.18 -15.67 3.40
C SER A 129 -5.65 -14.30 3.89
N LEU A 130 -6.55 -13.36 4.19
CA LEU A 130 -6.24 -11.94 4.32
C LEU A 130 -6.25 -11.39 5.75
N SER A 131 -6.43 -12.22 6.78
CA SER A 131 -6.49 -11.72 8.16
C SER A 131 -5.13 -11.30 8.71
N ASP A 132 -4.02 -12.00 8.39
CA ASP A 132 -2.71 -11.63 8.98
C ASP A 132 -1.44 -11.85 8.12
N THR A 133 -1.56 -12.41 6.91
CA THR A 133 -0.41 -12.64 6.04
C THR A 133 -0.55 -11.91 4.69
N PRO A 134 0.34 -10.95 4.35
CA PRO A 134 0.27 -10.15 3.11
C PRO A 134 0.42 -10.92 1.79
N PHE A 135 0.56 -12.24 1.82
CA PHE A 135 1.28 -12.99 0.79
C PHE A 135 0.49 -14.11 0.15
N VAL A 136 -0.82 -14.07 0.30
CA VAL A 136 -1.69 -14.93 -0.49
C VAL A 136 -1.90 -14.25 -1.82
N TRP A 137 -1.13 -14.73 -2.79
CA TRP A 137 -1.24 -14.38 -4.20
C TRP A 137 -2.31 -15.25 -4.86
#